data_AF-A0A2N5K6X3-F1
#
_entry.id   AF-A0A2N5K6X3-F1
#
_cell.length_a   1.000
_cell.length_b   1.000
_cell.length_c   1.000
_cell.angle_alpha   90.00
_cell.angle_beta   90.00
_cell.angle_gamma   90.00
#
_symmetry.space_group_name_H-M   'P 1'
#
loop_
_entity.id
_entity.type
_entity.pdbx_description
1 polymer ?
#
loop_
_entity_poly.entity_id
_entity_poly.type
_entity_poly.pdbx_seq_one_letter_code
_entity_poly.pdbx_strand_id
1 'polypeptide(L)'
;MMDRLNQFFGQDNTRHQDYEDFARRYDNDPTQITEAEAARRYRELVAQGQIDDNDLDEAHEQSFSRLPEQERRQLAQRFQSATQDPNRAYQGFPQGMDLDEAAQPRNLGRMTRRAGEQDPDLLEQLVGPNSGLNSTGAKLAMAGAAAFLASKYLGGRR
;
A
#
# COMPACT_ATOMS: atom_id res chain seq x y z
N MET A 1 0.03 22.37 1.81
CA MET A 1 -0.19 21.06 1.14
C MET A 1 -0.68 19.97 2.09
N MET A 2 -0.57 20.15 3.41
CA MET A 2 -1.13 19.26 4.45
C MET A 2 -2.65 19.43 4.71
N ASP A 3 -3.31 20.40 4.07
CA ASP A 3 -4.63 20.87 4.49
C ASP A 3 -5.79 19.92 4.17
N ARG A 4 -5.79 19.16 3.06
CA ARG A 4 -6.96 18.30 2.76
C ARG A 4 -6.98 16.98 3.51
N LEU A 5 -5.83 16.42 3.89
CA LEU A 5 -5.82 15.26 4.79
C LEU A 5 -6.23 15.70 6.21
N ASN A 6 -5.74 16.85 6.67
CA ASN A 6 -6.22 17.46 7.91
C ASN A 6 -7.70 17.83 7.84
N GLN A 7 -8.21 18.25 6.68
CA GLN A 7 -9.64 18.45 6.46
C GLN A 7 -10.40 17.13 6.37
N PHE A 8 -9.85 16.10 5.72
CA PHE A 8 -10.44 14.77 5.59
C PHE A 8 -10.65 14.12 6.96
N PHE A 9 -9.68 14.25 7.86
CA PHE A 9 -9.76 13.78 9.24
C PHE A 9 -10.43 14.79 10.19
N GLY A 10 -10.37 16.09 9.90
CA GLY A 10 -10.91 17.16 10.74
C GLY A 10 -12.37 17.54 10.46
N GLN A 11 -12.91 17.18 9.29
CA GLN A 11 -14.29 17.47 8.90
C GLN A 11 -15.27 16.43 9.47
N ASP A 12 -14.78 15.28 9.93
CA ASP A 12 -15.58 14.21 10.52
C ASP A 12 -14.82 13.55 11.68
N ASN A 13 -15.22 13.89 12.91
CA ASN A 13 -14.62 13.37 14.13
C ASN A 13 -14.78 11.84 14.24
N THR A 14 -15.81 11.27 13.60
CA THR A 14 -16.05 9.83 13.50
C THR A 14 -14.97 9.16 12.68
N ARG A 15 -14.55 9.81 11.59
CA ARG A 15 -13.51 9.28 10.70
C ARG A 15 -12.13 9.26 11.38
N HIS A 16 -11.83 10.29 12.18
CA HIS A 16 -10.62 10.30 12.98
C HIS A 16 -10.57 9.09 13.93
N GLN A 17 -11.67 8.81 14.63
CA GLN A 17 -11.77 7.67 15.54
C GLN A 17 -11.68 6.32 14.79
N ASP A 18 -12.32 6.20 13.63
CA ASP A 18 -12.28 5.01 12.79
C ASP A 18 -10.85 4.63 12.36
N TYR A 19 -10.07 5.60 11.91
CA TYR A 19 -8.71 5.36 11.45
C TYR A 19 -7.73 5.15 12.61
N GLU A 20 -7.95 5.80 13.76
CA GLU A 20 -7.18 5.54 14.99
C GLU A 20 -7.43 4.12 15.51
N ASP A 21 -8.69 3.68 15.52
CA ASP A 21 -9.06 2.32 15.88
C ASP A 21 -8.51 1.28 14.88
N PHE A 22 -8.59 1.56 13.58
CA PHE A 22 -7.98 0.73 12.55
C PHE A 22 -6.47 0.55 12.76
N ALA A 23 -5.73 1.65 12.96
CA ALA A 23 -4.28 1.60 13.17
C ALA A 23 -3.94 0.83 14.46
N ARG A 24 -4.69 1.08 15.54
CA ARG A 24 -4.51 0.37 16.81
C ARG A 24 -4.80 -1.12 16.69
N ARG A 25 -5.88 -1.52 15.99
CA ARG A 25 -6.20 -2.92 15.72
C ARG A 25 -5.11 -3.58 14.89
N TYR A 26 -4.62 -2.90 13.86
CA TYR A 26 -3.50 -3.38 13.05
C TYR A 26 -2.23 -3.59 13.87
N ASP A 27 -1.86 -2.65 14.74
CA ASP A 27 -0.64 -2.77 15.56
C ASP A 27 -0.76 -3.87 16.63
N ASN A 28 -1.95 -4.08 17.20
CA ASN A 28 -2.19 -5.14 18.18
C ASN A 28 -2.25 -6.53 17.53
N ASP A 29 -3.06 -6.67 16.48
CA ASP A 29 -3.26 -7.91 15.75
C ASP A 29 -3.68 -7.62 14.29
N PRO A 30 -2.72 -7.62 13.35
CA PRO A 30 -2.97 -7.39 11.94
C PRO A 30 -4.00 -8.34 11.31
N THR A 31 -4.25 -9.50 11.93
CA THR A 31 -5.19 -10.49 11.40
C THR A 31 -6.64 -10.05 11.55
N GLN A 32 -6.94 -9.15 12.50
CA GLN A 32 -8.28 -8.59 12.75
C GLN A 32 -8.77 -7.65 11.64
N ILE A 33 -7.86 -7.02 10.93
CA ILE A 33 -8.20 -6.23 9.75
C ILE A 33 -8.68 -7.19 8.67
N THR A 34 -9.73 -6.89 7.91
CA THR A 34 -10.11 -7.73 6.76
C THR A 34 -9.43 -7.25 5.48
N GLU A 35 -9.30 -8.10 4.45
CA GLU A 35 -8.80 -7.68 3.13
C GLU A 35 -9.60 -6.53 2.53
N ALA A 36 -10.93 -6.65 2.58
CA ALA A 36 -11.83 -5.62 2.09
C ALA A 36 -11.65 -4.30 2.85
N GLU A 37 -11.46 -4.35 4.17
CA GLU A 37 -11.19 -3.17 5.00
C GLU A 37 -9.82 -2.56 4.66
N ALA A 38 -8.76 -3.36 4.60
CA ALA A 38 -7.41 -2.90 4.25
C ALA A 38 -7.37 -2.20 2.88
N ALA A 39 -7.94 -2.85 1.86
CA ALA A 39 -8.02 -2.31 0.51
C ALA A 39 -8.87 -1.03 0.46
N ARG A 40 -9.99 -1.01 1.18
CA ARG A 40 -10.86 0.17 1.26
C ARG A 40 -10.14 1.35 1.92
N ARG A 41 -9.55 1.16 3.10
CA ARG A 41 -8.84 2.23 3.84
C ARG A 41 -7.66 2.76 3.04
N TYR A 42 -6.86 1.87 2.45
CA TYR A 42 -5.75 2.25 1.59
C TYR A 42 -6.22 3.07 0.38
N ARG A 43 -7.26 2.63 -0.34
CA ARG A 43 -7.83 3.39 -1.47
C ARG A 43 -8.42 4.72 -1.03
N GLU A 44 -9.15 4.78 0.07
CA GLU A 44 -9.71 6.03 0.61
C GLU A 44 -8.61 7.06 0.87
N LEU A 45 -7.48 6.63 1.46
CA LEU A 45 -6.32 7.47 1.76
C LEU A 45 -5.60 7.93 0.49
N VAL A 46 -5.29 7.02 -0.44
CA VAL A 46 -4.60 7.35 -1.70
C VAL A 46 -5.49 8.21 -2.60
N ALA A 47 -6.79 7.95 -2.66
CA ALA A 47 -7.75 8.73 -3.45
C ALA A 47 -7.97 10.16 -2.93
N GLN A 48 -7.59 10.47 -1.67
CA GLN A 48 -7.55 11.87 -1.22
C GLN A 48 -6.48 12.67 -1.98
N GLY A 49 -5.54 12.01 -2.68
CA GLY A 49 -4.64 12.61 -3.66
C GLY A 49 -3.66 13.64 -3.09
N GLN A 50 -3.45 13.65 -1.77
CA GLN A 50 -2.57 14.61 -1.08
C GLN A 50 -1.63 13.97 -0.06
N ILE A 51 -1.47 12.64 -0.10
CA ILE A 51 -0.36 12.00 0.59
C ILE A 51 0.89 12.38 -0.19
N ASP A 52 1.89 12.94 0.49
CA ASP A 52 3.18 13.23 -0.14
C ASP A 52 3.78 11.93 -0.69
N ASP A 53 4.35 11.96 -1.89
CA ASP A 53 4.96 10.78 -2.51
C ASP A 53 5.99 10.12 -1.57
N ASN A 54 6.72 10.92 -0.78
CA ASN A 54 7.66 10.40 0.20
C ASN A 54 6.97 9.66 1.36
N ASP A 55 5.81 10.14 1.81
CA ASP A 55 5.05 9.50 2.87
C ASP A 55 4.42 8.19 2.40
N LEU A 56 3.96 8.15 1.14
CA LEU A 56 3.41 6.95 0.53
C LEU A 56 4.52 5.91 0.28
N ASP A 57 5.67 6.34 -0.24
CA ASP A 57 6.84 5.48 -0.44
C ASP A 57 7.33 4.91 0.92
N GLU A 58 7.38 5.73 1.98
CA GLU A 58 7.73 5.28 3.35
C GLU A 58 6.71 4.27 3.90
N ALA A 59 5.41 4.53 3.70
CA ALA A 59 4.34 3.63 4.13
C ALA A 59 4.44 2.25 3.46
N HIS A 60 4.71 2.23 2.15
CA HIS A 60 4.94 0.99 1.42
C HIS A 60 6.21 0.28 1.89
N GLU A 61 7.30 1.01 2.06
CA GLU A 61 8.58 0.45 2.51
C GLU A 61 8.43 -0.23 3.88
N GLN A 62 7.80 0.45 4.84
CA GLN A 62 7.50 -0.11 6.16
C GLN A 62 6.65 -1.37 6.06
N SER A 63 5.63 -1.35 5.20
CA SER A 63 4.69 -2.46 5.09
C SER A 63 5.28 -3.68 4.39
N PHE A 64 5.97 -3.48 3.27
CA PHE A 64 6.65 -4.56 2.56
C PHE A 64 7.84 -5.13 3.35
N SER A 65 8.46 -4.33 4.24
CA SER A 65 9.52 -4.82 5.14
C SER A 65 9.03 -5.91 6.10
N ARG A 66 7.73 -5.91 6.44
CA ARG A 66 7.11 -6.91 7.30
C ARG A 66 6.79 -8.22 6.57
N LEU A 67 6.78 -8.22 5.24
CA LEU A 67 6.55 -9.45 4.47
C LEU A 67 7.77 -10.38 4.52
N PRO A 68 7.57 -11.70 4.52
CA PRO A 68 8.64 -12.66 4.28
C PRO A 68 9.34 -12.39 2.95
N GLU A 69 10.66 -12.64 2.88
CA GLU A 69 11.44 -12.42 1.66
C GLU A 69 10.86 -13.17 0.44
N GLN A 70 10.37 -14.39 0.64
CA GLN A 70 9.77 -15.17 -0.42
C GLN A 70 8.51 -14.50 -1.00
N GLU A 71 7.69 -13.86 -0.17
CA GLU A 71 6.50 -13.13 -0.63
C GLU A 71 6.89 -11.87 -1.39
N ARG A 72 7.92 -11.15 -0.92
CA ARG A 72 8.48 -10.00 -1.63
C ARG A 72 9.02 -10.38 -3.02
N ARG A 73 9.75 -11.49 -3.12
CA ARG A 73 10.23 -12.02 -4.41
C ARG A 73 9.08 -12.38 -5.34
N GLN A 74 8.03 -13.04 -4.83
CA GLN A 74 6.84 -13.35 -5.63
C GLN A 74 6.14 -12.09 -6.15
N LEU A 75 6.04 -11.04 -5.33
CA LEU A 75 5.47 -9.77 -5.75
C LEU A 75 6.32 -9.10 -6.84
N ALA A 76 7.65 -9.09 -6.68
CA ALA A 76 8.57 -8.59 -7.70
C ALA A 76 8.43 -9.35 -9.04
N GLN A 77 8.29 -10.68 -9.01
CA GLN A 77 8.07 -11.49 -10.22
C GLN A 77 6.78 -11.10 -10.92
N ARG A 78 5.72 -10.79 -10.17
CA ARG A 78 4.44 -10.38 -10.78
C ARG A 78 4.53 -9.02 -11.43
N PHE A 79 5.22 -8.05 -10.83
CA PHE A 79 5.48 -6.76 -11.47
C PHE A 79 6.33 -6.91 -12.74
N GLN A 80 7.31 -7.82 -12.72
CA GLN A 80 8.11 -8.14 -13.90
C GLN A 80 7.23 -8.70 -15.02
N SER A 81 6.40 -9.71 -14.72
CA SER A 81 5.47 -10.30 -15.70
C SER A 81 4.47 -9.27 -16.23
N ALA A 82 3.95 -8.40 -15.37
CA ALA A 82 3.01 -7.35 -15.78
C ALA A 82 3.66 -6.31 -16.70
N THR A 83 4.95 -6.02 -16.52
CA THR A 83 5.70 -5.12 -17.40
C THR A 83 5.99 -5.75 -18.77
N GLN A 84 6.06 -7.08 -18.84
CA GLN A 84 6.29 -7.82 -20.08
C GLN A 84 5.01 -8.11 -20.85
N ASP A 85 3.83 -7.90 -20.25
CA ASP A 85 2.54 -8.15 -20.88
C ASP A 85 2.20 -7.01 -21.86
N PRO A 86 2.14 -7.27 -23.18
CA PRO A 86 1.84 -6.24 -24.17
C PRO A 86 0.41 -5.71 -24.07
N ASN A 87 -0.48 -6.37 -23.32
CA ASN A 87 -1.86 -5.92 -23.12
C ASN A 87 -2.01 -4.98 -21.92
N ARG A 88 -0.92 -4.68 -21.20
CA ARG A 88 -0.92 -3.79 -20.03
C ARG A 88 -0.24 -2.47 -20.31
N ALA A 89 -0.74 -1.43 -19.66
CA ALA A 89 -0.14 -0.10 -19.68
C ALA A 89 1.03 0.03 -18.67
N TYR A 90 1.22 -0.96 -17.80
CA TYR A 90 2.21 -0.91 -16.73
C TYR A 90 3.64 -1.00 -17.24
N GLN A 91 4.46 0.02 -16.93
CA GLN A 91 5.89 0.07 -17.24
C GLN A 91 6.70 0.38 -15.98
N GLY A 92 6.34 -0.25 -14.86
CA GLY A 92 6.92 0.09 -13.56
C GLY A 92 8.15 -0.71 -13.16
N PHE A 93 8.40 -1.90 -13.76
CA PHE A 93 9.59 -2.71 -13.46
C PHE A 93 10.82 -2.17 -14.22
N PRO A 94 11.89 -1.74 -13.53
CA PRO A 94 13.06 -1.15 -14.19
C PRO A 94 13.82 -2.15 -15.07
N GLN A 95 14.21 -1.73 -16.28
CA GLN A 95 14.99 -2.58 -17.18
C GLN A 95 16.38 -2.87 -16.60
N GLY A 96 16.76 -4.14 -16.58
CA GLY A 96 18.07 -4.59 -16.09
C GLY A 96 18.17 -4.73 -14.56
N MET A 97 17.12 -4.44 -13.81
CA MET A 97 17.05 -4.73 -12.38
C MET A 97 16.85 -6.23 -12.16
N ASP A 98 17.65 -6.83 -11.29
CA ASP A 98 17.47 -8.23 -10.90
C ASP A 98 16.31 -8.39 -9.91
N LEU A 99 15.86 -9.63 -9.74
CA LEU A 99 14.69 -9.92 -8.93
C LEU A 99 14.91 -9.65 -7.44
N ASP A 100 16.14 -9.83 -6.94
CA ASP A 100 16.47 -9.67 -5.53
C ASP A 100 16.48 -8.18 -5.16
N GLU A 101 17.03 -7.35 -6.04
CA GLU A 101 16.93 -5.89 -5.94
C GLU A 101 15.46 -5.43 -6.06
N ALA A 102 14.71 -5.95 -7.02
CA ALA A 102 13.29 -5.61 -7.19
C ALA A 102 12.43 -6.02 -5.99
N ALA A 103 12.79 -7.10 -5.29
CA ALA A 103 12.12 -7.58 -4.09
C ALA A 103 12.44 -6.76 -2.83
N GLN A 104 13.29 -5.73 -2.91
CA GLN A 104 13.53 -4.84 -1.79
C GLN A 104 12.24 -4.05 -1.46
N PRO A 105 11.89 -3.86 -0.17
CA PRO A 105 10.66 -3.18 0.24
C PRO A 105 10.43 -1.83 -0.43
N ARG A 106 11.49 -1.03 -0.54
CA ARG A 106 11.47 0.28 -1.20
C ARG A 106 11.14 0.20 -2.69
N ASN A 107 11.70 -0.79 -3.40
CA ASN A 107 11.46 -0.97 -4.83
C ASN A 107 10.05 -1.50 -5.09
N LEU A 108 9.57 -2.41 -4.24
CA LEU A 108 8.18 -2.87 -4.25
C LEU A 108 7.18 -1.73 -4.03
N GLY A 109 7.47 -0.80 -3.11
CA GLY A 109 6.67 0.42 -2.92
C GLY A 109 6.56 1.27 -4.17
N ARG A 110 7.69 1.59 -4.80
CA ARG A 110 7.71 2.36 -6.05
C ARG A 110 6.94 1.68 -7.18
N MET A 111 7.09 0.37 -7.34
CA MET A 111 6.35 -0.41 -8.34
C MET A 111 4.85 -0.43 -8.04
N THR A 112 4.47 -0.56 -6.77
CA THR A 112 3.07 -0.53 -6.31
C THR A 112 2.42 0.82 -6.57
N ARG A 113 3.13 1.91 -6.29
CA ARG A 113 2.66 3.28 -6.60
C ARG A 113 2.48 3.48 -8.09
N ARG A 114 3.47 3.11 -8.90
CA ARG A 114 3.37 3.18 -10.38
C ARG A 114 2.22 2.34 -10.92
N ALA A 115 1.96 1.17 -10.33
CA ALA A 115 0.81 0.35 -10.72
C ALA A 115 -0.49 1.11 -10.43
N GLY A 116 -0.63 1.73 -9.26
CA GLY A 116 -1.79 2.58 -8.96
C GLY A 116 -1.99 3.75 -9.91
N GLU A 117 -0.90 4.32 -10.45
CA GLU A 117 -0.93 5.44 -11.39
C GLU A 117 -1.19 5.01 -12.86
N GLN A 118 -0.59 3.89 -13.30
CA GLN A 118 -0.56 3.48 -14.71
C GLN A 118 -1.53 2.36 -15.05
N ASP A 119 -1.76 1.44 -14.13
CA ASP A 119 -2.59 0.24 -14.32
C ASP A 119 -3.31 -0.11 -12.99
N PRO A 120 -4.37 0.65 -12.64
CA PRO A 120 -5.11 0.41 -11.39
C PRO A 120 -5.65 -1.02 -11.28
N ASP A 121 -5.98 -1.64 -12.41
CA ASP A 121 -6.45 -3.02 -12.49
C ASP A 121 -5.33 -4.00 -12.10
N LEU A 122 -4.08 -3.74 -12.50
CA LEU A 122 -2.91 -4.49 -12.01
C LEU A 122 -2.79 -4.38 -10.50
N LEU A 123 -2.90 -3.17 -9.94
CA LEU A 123 -2.81 -2.98 -8.50
C LEU A 123 -3.91 -3.82 -7.80
N GLU A 124 -5.16 -3.75 -8.26
CA GLU A 124 -6.24 -4.57 -7.71
C GLU A 124 -6.00 -6.08 -7.88
N GLN A 125 -5.36 -6.52 -8.97
CA GLN A 125 -4.97 -7.92 -9.14
C GLN A 125 -3.81 -8.34 -8.23
N LEU A 126 -2.89 -7.45 -7.90
CA LEU A 126 -1.69 -7.76 -7.11
C LEU A 126 -1.93 -7.67 -5.60
N VAL A 127 -2.75 -6.71 -5.17
CA VAL A 127 -2.99 -6.47 -3.75
C VAL A 127 -4.45 -6.59 -3.35
N GLY A 128 -5.38 -6.66 -4.29
CA GLY A 128 -6.80 -6.80 -3.98
C GLY A 128 -7.20 -8.19 -3.48
N PRO A 129 -8.47 -8.35 -3.06
CA PRO A 129 -8.98 -9.58 -2.45
C PRO A 129 -8.95 -10.81 -3.38
N ASN A 130 -8.78 -10.60 -4.69
CA ASN A 130 -8.62 -11.67 -5.68
C ASN A 130 -7.14 -11.91 -6.06
N SER A 131 -6.18 -11.30 -5.34
CA SER A 131 -4.78 -11.46 -5.67
C SER A 131 -4.30 -12.87 -5.35
N GLY A 132 -3.54 -13.47 -6.27
CA GLY A 132 -2.93 -14.78 -6.07
C GLY A 132 -1.68 -14.74 -5.18
N LEU A 133 -1.25 -13.56 -4.71
CA LEU A 133 -0.35 -13.45 -3.57
C LEU A 133 -1.17 -13.86 -2.36
N ASN A 134 -0.72 -14.92 -1.68
CA ASN A 134 -1.36 -15.48 -0.49
C ASN A 134 -2.06 -14.35 0.28
N SER A 135 -3.39 -14.33 0.26
CA SER A 135 -4.18 -13.08 0.40
C SER A 135 -3.85 -12.31 1.68
N THR A 136 -3.34 -13.03 2.69
CA THR A 136 -2.66 -12.55 3.90
C THR A 136 -1.52 -11.55 3.67
N GLY A 137 -0.55 -11.80 2.78
CA GLY A 137 0.60 -10.91 2.58
C GLY A 137 0.21 -9.58 1.93
N ALA A 138 -0.58 -9.64 0.85
CA ALA A 138 -1.13 -8.46 0.18
C ALA A 138 -1.99 -7.61 1.13
N LYS A 139 -2.84 -8.27 1.92
CA LYS A 139 -3.64 -7.67 2.99
C LYS A 139 -2.78 -6.96 4.01
N LEU A 140 -1.76 -7.63 4.56
CA LEU A 140 -0.87 -7.07 5.58
C LEU A 140 -0.11 -5.86 5.03
N ALA A 141 0.30 -5.93 3.77
CA ALA A 141 0.97 -4.84 3.09
C ALA A 141 0.07 -3.60 2.95
N MET A 142 -1.17 -3.76 2.46
CA MET A 142 -2.09 -2.62 2.36
C MET A 142 -2.56 -2.10 3.72
N ALA A 143 -2.85 -3.01 4.66
CA ALA A 143 -3.26 -2.64 6.00
C ALA A 143 -2.14 -1.87 6.72
N GLY A 144 -0.89 -2.31 6.58
CA GLY A 144 0.26 -1.63 7.18
C GLY A 144 0.53 -0.27 6.57
N ALA A 145 0.42 -0.12 5.25
CA ALA A 145 0.57 1.17 4.61
C ALA A 145 -0.54 2.14 5.07
N ALA A 146 -1.79 1.68 5.07
CA ALA A 146 -2.93 2.48 5.54
C ALA A 146 -2.81 2.86 7.03
N ALA A 147 -2.38 1.92 7.88
CA ALA A 147 -2.22 2.15 9.32
C ALA A 147 -1.07 3.12 9.60
N PHE A 148 0.06 2.98 8.89
CA PHE A 148 1.19 3.89 9.01
C PHE A 148 0.80 5.33 8.62
N LEU A 149 0.13 5.48 7.47
CA LEU A 149 -0.36 6.78 7.02
C LEU A 149 -1.34 7.37 8.03
N ALA A 150 -2.35 6.60 8.45
CA ALA A 150 -3.29 7.02 9.47
C ALA A 150 -2.57 7.51 10.74
N SER A 151 -1.67 6.70 11.30
CA SER A 151 -0.90 7.07 12.50
C SER A 151 -0.05 8.33 12.30
N LYS A 152 0.57 8.52 11.14
CA LYS A 152 1.40 9.70 10.84
C LYS A 152 0.58 10.98 10.79
N TYR A 153 -0.58 10.95 10.13
CA TYR A 153 -1.44 12.13 9.97
C TYR A 153 -2.36 12.39 11.18
N LEU A 154 -2.74 11.37 11.95
CA LEU A 154 -3.50 11.51 13.20
C LEU A 154 -2.58 11.85 14.39
N GLY A 155 -1.38 11.27 14.42
CA GLY A 155 -0.40 11.40 15.50
C GLY A 155 0.54 12.59 15.40
N GLY A 156 0.54 13.34 14.29
CA GLY A 156 1.34 14.55 14.07
C GLY A 156 1.01 15.75 14.98
N ARG A 157 0.25 15.54 16.06
CA ARG A 157 0.04 16.49 17.16
C ARG A 157 0.67 15.97 18.46
N ARG A 158 1.99 15.99 18.55
CA ARG A 158 2.72 16.15 19.83
C ARG A 158 3.98 16.97 19.61
#